data_AF-A0A3B8VBF8-F1
#
_entry.id   AF-A0A3B8VBF8-F1
#
_cell.length_a   1.000
_cell.length_b   1.000
_cell.length_c   1.000
_cell.angle_alpha   90.00
_cell.angle_beta   90.00
_cell.angle_gamma   90.00
#
_symmetry.space_group_name_H-M   'P 1'
#
loop_
_entity.id
_entity.type
_entity.pdbx_description
1 polymer ?
#
loop_
_entity_poly.entity_id
_entity_poly.type
_entity_poly.pdbx_seq_one_letter_code
_entity_poly.pdbx_strand_id
1 'polypeptide(L)' 'VVWGGEFGRTPMSQGGGSDPGRDHHIKGFSMFLAGGGVRGGITHGATDELGYDAVQDVVHVRD' A
#
# COMPACT_ATOMS: atom_id res chain seq x y z
N VAL A 1 -9.82 -11.10 10.61
CA VAL A 1 -8.90 -9.97 10.93
C VAL A 1 -8.67 -9.19 9.65
N VAL A 2 -8.88 -7.89 9.72
CA VAL A 2 -8.43 -6.93 8.70
C VAL A 2 -7.48 -6.00 9.42
N TRP A 3 -6.25 -5.87 8.93
CA TRP A 3 -5.22 -5.05 9.52
C TRP A 3 -4.48 -4.29 8.43
N GLY A 4 -4.33 -2.99 8.61
CA GLY A 4 -3.68 -2.12 7.65
C GLY A 4 -3.66 -0.69 8.17
N GLY A 5 -2.87 0.15 7.49
CA GLY A 5 -2.93 1.60 7.68
C GLY A 5 -3.99 2.25 6.80
N GLU A 6 -4.27 3.52 7.06
CA GLU A 6 -5.12 4.36 6.20
C GLU A 6 -4.35 4.85 4.96
N PHE A 7 -3.03 5.03 5.10
CA PHE A 7 -2.15 5.54 4.05
C PHE A 7 -0.83 4.77 4.01
N GLY A 8 -0.20 4.74 2.83
CA GLY A 8 1.16 4.27 2.63
C GLY A 8 2.20 5.37 2.76
N ARG A 9 3.43 5.05 2.35
CA ARG A 9 4.56 5.99 2.27
C ARG A 9 5.21 5.91 0.90
N THR A 10 5.43 7.05 0.26
CA THR A 10 5.98 7.09 -1.09
C THR A 10 7.44 6.60 -1.07
N PRO A 11 7.99 6.15 -2.21
CA PRO A 11 9.44 5.94 -2.33
C PRO A 11 10.25 7.25 -2.26
N MET A 12 9.59 8.43 -2.32
CA MET A 12 10.22 9.74 -2.32
C MET A 12 10.40 10.31 -0.91
N SER A 13 11.47 11.09 -0.71
CA SER A 13 11.70 11.90 0.49
C SER A 13 10.83 13.15 0.48
N GLN A 14 10.30 13.55 1.64
CA GLN A 14 9.51 14.78 1.80
C GLN A 14 10.37 16.04 2.06
N GLY A 15 11.69 15.99 1.88
CA GLY A 15 12.56 17.17 2.03
C GLY A 15 14.05 16.84 2.12
N GLY A 16 14.85 17.89 2.35
CA GLY A 16 16.29 17.80 2.60
C GLY A 16 16.65 18.41 3.97
N GLY A 17 17.63 17.81 4.66
CA GLY A 17 18.05 18.21 6.00
C GLY A 17 18.37 17.01 6.88
N SER A 18 18.32 17.18 8.20
CA SER A 18 18.64 16.14 9.18
C SER A 18 17.53 15.10 9.42
N ASP A 19 16.37 15.23 8.75
CA ASP A 19 15.22 14.35 8.96
C ASP A 19 14.60 13.84 7.64
N PRO A 20 15.27 12.89 6.96
CA PRO A 20 14.84 12.38 5.66
C PRO A 20 13.71 11.33 5.82
N GLY A 21 12.49 11.81 6.05
CA GLY A 21 11.27 11.00 6.06
C GLY A 21 10.64 10.80 4.66
N ARG A 22 9.81 9.76 4.51
CA ARG A 22 9.02 9.51 3.30
C ARG A 22 7.66 10.21 3.35
N ASP A 23 7.23 10.77 2.21
CA ASP A 23 5.93 11.45 2.10
C ASP A 23 4.74 10.48 2.26
N HIS A 24 3.55 11.03 2.52
CA HIS A 24 2.29 10.29 2.58
C HIS A 24 1.86 9.77 1.22
N HIS A 25 1.37 8.52 1.18
CA HIS A 25 0.99 7.87 -0.06
C HIS A 25 -0.45 7.39 -0.07
N ILE A 26 -1.29 8.08 -0.83
CA ILE A 26 -2.71 7.75 -0.98
C ILE A 26 -2.97 6.64 -2.01
N LYS A 27 -1.98 6.33 -2.87
CA LYS A 27 -2.18 5.46 -4.03
C LYS A 27 -1.65 4.04 -3.87
N GLY A 28 -0.71 3.82 -2.94
CA GLY A 28 -0.06 2.54 -2.74
C GLY A 28 0.15 2.24 -1.27
N PHE A 29 -0.49 1.19 -0.77
CA PHE A 29 -0.28 0.64 0.57
C PHE A 29 -0.76 -0.81 0.64
N SER A 30 -0.32 -1.54 1.66
CA SER A 30 -0.66 -2.96 1.85
C SER A 30 -1.65 -3.14 2.99
N MET A 31 -2.56 -4.10 2.83
CA MET A 31 -3.46 -4.59 3.86
C MET A 31 -3.20 -6.08 4.11
N PHE A 32 -3.38 -6.51 5.35
CA PHE A 32 -3.33 -7.90 5.77
C PHE A 32 -4.73 -8.38 6.15
N LEU A 33 -5.12 -9.53 5.61
CA LEU A 33 -6.39 -10.17 5.90
C LEU A 33 -6.16 -11.62 6.32
N ALA A 34 -6.84 -12.07 7.37
CA ALA A 34 -6.79 -13.45 7.84
C ALA A 34 -8.14 -13.90 8.43
N GLY A 35 -8.43 -15.20 8.30
CA GLY A 35 -9.70 -15.80 8.71
C GLY A 35 -10.80 -15.64 7.67
N GLY A 36 -12.06 -15.86 8.05
CA GLY A 36 -13.21 -15.67 7.15
C GLY A 36 -13.23 -16.56 5.89
N GLY A 37 -12.48 -17.66 5.89
CA GLY A 37 -12.34 -18.53 4.72
C GLY A 37 -11.40 -18.02 3.63
N VAL A 38 -10.65 -16.92 3.86
CA VAL A 38 -9.63 -16.44 2.92
C VAL A 38 -8.57 -17.52 2.70
N ARG A 39 -8.27 -17.81 1.43
CA ARG A 39 -7.23 -18.77 1.06
C ARG A 39 -5.85 -18.21 1.47
N GLY A 40 -5.14 -18.97 2.31
CA GLY A 40 -3.81 -18.60 2.79
C GLY A 40 -2.76 -18.59 1.67
N GLY A 41 -1.69 -17.80 1.87
CA GLY A 41 -0.56 -17.70 0.95
C GLY A 41 -0.86 -16.95 -0.35
N ILE A 42 -1.94 -16.16 -0.41
CA ILE A 42 -2.29 -15.34 -1.56
C ILE A 42 -1.81 -13.90 -1.36
N THR A 43 -1.30 -13.32 -2.44
CA THR A 43 -1.15 -11.87 -2.63
C THR A 43 -2.09 -11.45 -3.74
N HIS A 44 -2.81 -10.34 -3.56
CA HIS A 44 -3.72 -9.79 -4.55
C HIS A 44 -3.28 -8.37 -4.89
N GLY A 45 -3.07 -8.12 -6.19
CA GLY A 45 -2.52 -6.88 -6.71
C GLY A 45 -1.03 -6.67 -6.47
N ALA A 46 -0.50 -5.62 -7.09
CA ALA A 46 0.89 -5.19 -7.01
C ALA A 46 1.01 -3.71 -7.40
N THR A 47 2.09 -3.08 -6.97
CA THR A 47 2.49 -1.75 -7.42
C THR A 47 3.50 -1.82 -8.55
N ASP A 48 3.74 -0.70 -9.23
CA ASP A 48 4.89 -0.56 -10.13
C ASP A 48 6.23 -0.81 -9.43
N GLU A 49 7.31 -0.84 -10.21
CA GLU A 49 8.66 -1.13 -9.72
C GLU A 49 9.16 -0.15 -8.65
N LEU A 50 8.62 1.07 -8.61
CA LEU A 50 8.97 2.08 -7.61
C LEU A 50 8.06 2.02 -6.38
N GLY A 51 6.96 1.28 -6.45
CA GLY A 51 5.94 1.27 -5.41
C GLY A 51 5.02 2.48 -5.43
N TYR A 52 4.86 3.15 -6.59
CA TYR A 52 4.19 4.46 -6.69
C TYR A 52 2.70 4.37 -7.07
N ASP A 53 2.34 3.53 -8.03
CA ASP A 53 0.95 3.32 -8.43
C ASP A 53 0.63 1.81 -8.37
N ALA A 54 -0.62 1.47 -8.01
CA ALA A 54 -1.14 0.11 -8.14
C ALA A 54 -1.33 -0.22 -9.63
N VAL A 55 -0.79 -1.34 -10.09
CA VAL A 55 -0.77 -1.70 -11.53
C VAL A 55 -1.34 -3.09 -11.84
N GLN A 56 -1.49 -3.95 -10.83
CA GLN A 56 -2.05 -5.28 -10.99
C GLN A 56 -3.32 -5.43 -10.13
N ASP A 57 -4.36 -6.07 -10.69
CA ASP A 57 -5.63 -6.40 -10.02
C ASP A 57 -6.21 -5.23 -9.20
N VAL A 58 -6.14 -4.03 -9.79
CA VAL A 58 -6.47 -2.77 -9.11
C VAL A 58 -7.95 -2.74 -8.74
N VAL A 59 -8.22 -2.49 -7.46
CA VAL A 59 -9.57 -2.30 -6.93
C VAL A 59 -9.81 -0.83 -6.60
N HIS A 60 -11.04 -0.37 -6.80
CA HIS A 60 -11.47 0.99 -6.45
C HIS A 60 -12.47 0.94 -5.30
N VAL A 61 -12.29 1.81 -4.31
CA VAL A 61 -13.30 2.00 -3.25
C VAL A 61 -14.46 2.77 -3.87
N ARG A 62 -15.56 2.07 -4.15
CA ARG A 62 -16.84 2.71 -4.49
C ARG A 62 -17.49 3.20 -3.19
N ASP A 63 -18.09 4.39 -3.23
CA ASP A 63 -18.96 4.87 -2.16
C ASP A 63 -20.32 4.16 -2.17
#